data_AF-A0A0F6W7M1-F1
#
_entry.id   AF-A0A0F6W7M1-F1
#
_cell.length_a   1.000
_cell.length_b   1.000
_cell.length_c   1.000
_cell.angle_alpha   90.00
_cell.angle_beta   90.00
_cell.angle_gamma   90.00
#
_symmetry.space_group_name_H-M   'P 1'
#
loop_
_entity.id
_entity.type
_entity.pdbx_description
1 polymer ?
#
loop_
_entity_poly.entity_id
_entity_poly.type
_entity_poly.pdbx_seq_one_letter_code
_entity_poly.pdbx_strand_id
1 'polypeptide(L)'
;MRVARRHDMPRWSPKDERKYEHIKDSQEERGVPAPRAKQIAARTVNKQRREEGRTPNKTTQGTGNPRRSLEDRTKQELVNLAREKGIAAPSRKKKDELVRELRSGHRAAARRSRSR
;
A
#
# COMPACT_ATOMS: atom_id res chain seq x y z
N MET A 1 40.00 1.33 -10.82
CA MET A 1 39.08 2.43 -10.47
C MET A 1 37.67 1.87 -10.34
N ARG A 2 37.03 1.92 -9.16
CA ARG A 2 35.62 1.51 -9.00
C ARG A 2 34.73 2.66 -9.46
N VAL A 3 34.04 2.46 -10.58
CA VAL A 3 33.12 3.44 -11.14
C VAL A 3 31.95 3.63 -10.17
N ALA A 4 31.72 4.89 -9.78
CA ALA A 4 30.65 5.29 -8.88
C ALA A 4 29.29 4.80 -9.41
N ARG A 5 28.55 4.07 -8.57
CA ARG A 5 27.14 3.75 -8.82
C ARG A 5 26.36 5.07 -8.81
N ARG A 6 26.11 5.65 -9.98
CA ARG A 6 25.21 6.79 -10.14
C ARG A 6 23.85 6.37 -9.55
N HIS A 7 23.40 7.09 -8.53
CA HIS A 7 22.05 6.96 -7.99
C HIS A 7 21.11 7.57 -9.03
N ASP A 8 20.78 6.80 -10.07
CA ASP A 8 19.72 7.14 -11.00
C ASP A 8 18.42 7.04 -10.21
N MET A 9 17.91 8.18 -9.74
CA MET A 9 16.54 8.28 -9.21
C MET A 9 15.64 7.62 -10.25
N PRO A 10 14.79 6.65 -9.89
CA PRO A 10 14.15 5.83 -10.90
C PRO A 10 13.13 6.70 -11.63
N ARG A 11 13.55 7.29 -12.75
CA ARG A 11 12.71 8.04 -13.67
C ARG A 11 11.72 7.05 -14.29
N TRP A 12 10.49 7.50 -14.50
CA TRP A 12 9.52 6.69 -15.23
C TRP A 12 10.03 6.46 -16.65
N SER A 13 9.87 5.23 -17.15
CA SER A 13 10.14 4.95 -18.56
C SER A 13 8.97 5.49 -19.42
N PRO A 14 9.16 5.69 -20.74
CA PRO A 14 8.05 6.03 -21.63
C PRO A 14 6.89 5.01 -21.61
N LYS A 15 7.16 3.76 -21.20
CA LYS A 15 6.12 2.73 -21.00
C LYS A 15 5.34 2.96 -19.70
N ASP A 16 6.02 3.39 -18.64
CA ASP A 16 5.38 3.72 -17.36
C ASP A 16 4.48 4.96 -17.49
N GLU A 17 4.92 5.98 -18.23
CA GLU A 17 4.15 7.19 -18.52
C GLU A 17 2.87 6.87 -19.31
N ARG A 18 2.97 6.10 -20.40
CA ARG A 18 1.78 5.67 -21.17
C ARG A 18 0.79 4.85 -20.33
N LYS A 19 1.30 3.97 -19.46
CA LYS A 19 0.46 3.20 -18.53
C LYS A 19 -0.24 4.10 -17.52
N TYR A 20 0.48 5.11 -17.01
CA TYR A 20 -0.08 6.08 -16.09
C TYR A 20 -1.26 6.81 -16.73
N GLU A 21 -1.06 7.40 -17.91
CA GLU A 21 -2.12 8.13 -18.62
C GLU A 21 -3.31 7.21 -18.92
N HIS A 22 -3.07 6.02 -19.47
CA HIS A 22 -4.15 5.07 -19.77
C HIS A 22 -4.99 4.68 -18.53
N ILE A 23 -4.34 4.45 -17.37
CA ILE A 23 -5.07 4.14 -16.15
C ILE A 23 -5.82 5.36 -15.64
N LYS A 24 -5.18 6.55 -15.67
CA LYS A 24 -5.78 7.80 -15.21
C LYS A 24 -7.06 8.09 -16.02
N ASP A 25 -6.97 8.08 -17.34
CA ASP A 25 -8.09 8.34 -18.25
C ASP A 25 -9.21 7.31 -18.03
N SER A 26 -8.88 6.01 -17.95
CA SER A 26 -9.88 4.96 -17.68
C SER A 26 -10.57 5.09 -16.32
N GLN A 27 -9.91 5.66 -15.30
CA GLN A 27 -10.55 5.95 -14.01
C GLN A 27 -11.46 7.19 -14.10
N GLU A 28 -11.03 8.23 -14.81
CA GLU A 28 -11.83 9.44 -15.05
C GLU A 28 -13.10 9.12 -15.85
N GLU A 29 -13.02 8.27 -16.87
CA GLU A 29 -14.17 7.75 -17.64
C GLU A 29 -15.18 6.99 -16.75
N ARG A 30 -14.71 6.34 -15.67
CA ARG A 30 -15.57 5.67 -14.68
C ARG A 30 -16.15 6.62 -13.64
N GLY A 31 -15.93 7.93 -13.77
CA GLY A 31 -16.42 8.96 -12.86
C GLY A 31 -15.55 9.16 -11.62
N VAL A 32 -14.32 8.64 -11.58
CA VAL A 32 -13.39 8.91 -10.48
C VAL A 32 -12.82 10.32 -10.64
N PRO A 33 -12.82 11.17 -9.59
CA PRO A 33 -12.30 12.53 -9.71
C PRO A 33 -10.79 12.53 -10.03
N ALA A 34 -10.36 13.47 -10.87
CA ALA A 34 -8.99 13.53 -11.39
C ALA A 34 -7.87 13.37 -10.33
N PRO A 35 -7.92 14.02 -9.15
CA PRO A 35 -6.91 13.81 -8.11
C PRO A 35 -6.80 12.33 -7.66
N ARG A 36 -7.94 11.65 -7.56
CA ARG A 36 -8.01 10.25 -7.17
C ARG A 36 -7.58 9.33 -8.30
N ALA A 37 -7.98 9.62 -9.54
CA ALA A 37 -7.54 8.88 -10.72
C ALA A 37 -6.01 8.90 -10.87
N LYS A 38 -5.39 10.09 -10.77
CA LYS A 38 -3.93 10.29 -10.76
C LYS A 38 -3.25 9.46 -9.68
N GLN A 39 -3.82 9.42 -8.47
CA GLN A 39 -3.28 8.62 -7.37
C GLN A 39 -3.35 7.12 -7.65
N ILE A 40 -4.46 6.64 -8.20
CA ILE A 40 -4.64 5.22 -8.57
C ILE A 40 -3.64 4.81 -9.65
N ALA A 41 -3.49 5.63 -10.69
CA ALA A 41 -2.53 5.42 -11.77
C ALA A 41 -1.10 5.35 -11.24
N ALA A 42 -0.66 6.35 -10.46
CA ALA A 42 0.68 6.38 -9.88
C ALA A 42 0.94 5.17 -8.98
N ARG A 43 -0.03 4.79 -8.14
CA ARG A 43 0.11 3.65 -7.22
C ARG A 43 0.23 2.32 -7.98
N THR A 44 -0.50 2.18 -9.08
CA THR A 44 -0.46 0.98 -9.93
C THR A 44 0.89 0.86 -10.63
N VAL A 45 1.36 1.92 -11.28
CA VAL A 45 2.66 1.95 -11.96
C VAL A 45 3.80 1.71 -10.96
N ASN A 46 3.80 2.40 -9.82
CA ASN A 46 4.84 2.19 -8.81
C ASN A 46 4.81 0.78 -8.19
N LYS A 47 3.64 0.14 -8.11
CA LYS A 47 3.54 -1.27 -7.69
C LYS A 47 4.26 -2.17 -8.69
N GLN A 48 3.98 -2.04 -9.98
CA GLN A 48 4.62 -2.82 -11.02
C GLN A 48 6.14 -2.62 -11.03
N ARG A 49 6.60 -1.36 -10.97
CA ARG A 49 8.03 -1.04 -10.94
C ARG A 49 8.75 -1.67 -9.75
N ARG A 50 8.08 -1.75 -8.59
CA ARG A 50 8.61 -2.42 -7.41
C ARG A 50 8.73 -3.92 -7.59
N GLU A 51 7.72 -4.56 -8.18
CA GLU A 51 7.76 -6.00 -8.50
C GLU A 51 8.87 -6.33 -9.50
N GLU A 52 9.14 -5.43 -10.44
CA GLU A 52 10.24 -5.53 -11.41
C GLU A 52 11.61 -5.13 -10.83
N GLY A 53 11.70 -4.75 -9.55
CA GLY A 53 12.95 -4.33 -8.90
C GLY A 53 13.49 -2.97 -9.37
N ARG A 54 12.71 -2.19 -10.12
CA ARG A 54 13.06 -0.87 -10.66
C ARG A 54 12.85 0.29 -9.67
N THR A 55 12.58 0.00 -8.40
CA THR A 55 12.44 1.01 -7.33
C THR A 55 13.34 0.69 -6.14
N PRO A 56 13.91 1.70 -5.46
CA PRO A 56 14.73 1.48 -4.26
C PRO A 56 13.92 0.83 -3.14
N ASN A 57 12.63 1.15 -3.03
CA ASN A 57 11.75 0.53 -2.05
C ASN A 57 11.22 -0.81 -2.56
N LYS A 58 11.64 -1.90 -1.92
CA LYS A 58 11.22 -3.28 -2.23
C LYS A 58 9.94 -3.71 -1.51
N THR A 59 9.47 -2.93 -0.55
CA THR A 59 8.34 -3.30 0.31
C THR A 59 7.07 -2.53 -0.06
N THR A 60 5.93 -3.18 0.09
CA THR A 60 4.63 -2.51 -0.09
C THR A 60 4.37 -1.55 1.08
N GLN A 61 3.97 -0.32 0.74
CA GLN A 61 3.43 0.64 1.71
C GLN A 61 1.91 0.49 1.87
N GLY A 62 1.27 -0.38 1.08
CA GLY A 62 -0.15 -0.65 1.14
C GLY A 62 -0.52 -1.71 2.18
N THR A 63 -1.81 -1.80 2.49
CA THR A 63 -2.39 -2.77 3.42
C THR A 63 -2.81 -4.09 2.76
N GLY A 64 -2.53 -4.25 1.47
CA GLY A 64 -2.88 -5.43 0.68
C GLY A 64 -4.32 -5.41 0.16
N ASN A 65 -4.81 -6.57 -0.26
CA ASN A 65 -6.21 -6.75 -0.66
C ASN A 65 -7.12 -6.65 0.58
N PRO A 66 -8.05 -5.68 0.65
CA PRO A 66 -8.93 -5.51 1.81
C PRO A 66 -9.87 -6.70 2.06
N ARG A 67 -10.19 -7.49 1.03
CA ARG A 67 -11.04 -8.69 1.13
C ARG A 67 -10.29 -9.94 1.58
N ARG A 68 -8.95 -9.89 1.66
CA ARG A 68 -8.14 -11.02 2.16
C ARG A 68 -8.23 -11.10 3.67
N SER A 69 -8.34 -12.32 4.21
CA SER A 69 -8.27 -12.60 5.65
C SER A 69 -7.02 -11.99 6.27
N LEU A 70 -7.02 -11.75 7.59
CA LEU A 70 -5.84 -11.19 8.26
C LEU A 70 -4.71 -12.23 8.35
N GLU A 71 -5.07 -13.50 8.45
CA GLU A 71 -4.17 -14.65 8.62
C GLU A 71 -3.33 -14.86 7.35
N ASP A 72 -3.93 -14.65 6.17
CA ASP A 72 -3.27 -14.84 4.90
C ASP A 72 -2.43 -13.63 4.48
N ARG A 73 -2.57 -12.48 5.15
CA ARG A 73 -1.76 -11.29 4.84
C ARG A 73 -0.30 -11.48 5.25
N THR A 74 0.57 -10.76 4.55
CA THR A 74 1.98 -10.68 4.93
C THR A 74 2.14 -9.89 6.23
N LYS A 75 3.21 -10.16 6.99
CA LYS A 75 3.52 -9.39 8.20
C LYS A 75 3.57 -7.88 7.92
N GLN A 76 4.15 -7.47 6.79
CA GLN A 76 4.25 -6.07 6.42
C GLN A 76 2.88 -5.41 6.17
N GLU A 77 1.96 -6.10 5.50
CA GLU A 77 0.59 -5.60 5.29
C GLU A 77 -0.16 -5.45 6.62
N LEU A 78 0.03 -6.38 7.55
CA LEU A 78 -0.54 -6.30 8.91
C LEU A 78 0.04 -5.13 9.70
N VAL A 79 1.36 -4.88 9.61
CA VAL A 79 2.00 -3.72 10.22
C VAL A 79 1.43 -2.42 9.64
N ASN A 80 1.28 -2.33 8.32
CA ASN A 80 0.72 -1.15 7.66
C ASN A 80 -0.73 -0.91 8.11
N LEU A 81 -1.54 -1.96 8.19
CA LEU A 81 -2.92 -1.89 8.66
C LEU A 81 -2.98 -1.47 10.14
N ALA A 82 -2.10 -2.02 10.97
CA ALA A 82 -2.02 -1.70 12.39
C ALA A 82 -1.62 -0.23 12.62
N ARG A 83 -0.70 0.32 11.81
CA ARG A 83 -0.39 1.76 11.82
C ARG A 83 -1.59 2.61 11.43
N GLU A 84 -2.33 2.23 10.38
CA GLU A 84 -3.55 2.92 9.96
C GLU A 84 -4.62 2.91 11.06
N LYS A 85 -4.68 1.85 11.86
CA LYS A 85 -5.59 1.70 13.01
C LYS A 85 -5.06 2.30 14.31
N GLY A 86 -3.88 2.91 14.32
CA GLY A 86 -3.30 3.55 15.52
C GLY A 86 -2.81 2.56 16.59
N ILE A 87 -2.50 1.32 16.22
CA ILE A 87 -1.88 0.34 17.14
C ILE A 87 -0.45 0.77 17.44
N ALA A 88 -0.05 0.77 18.71
CA ALA A 88 1.28 1.15 19.14
C ALA A 88 2.34 0.08 18.82
N ALA A 89 3.52 0.55 18.39
CA ALA A 89 4.69 -0.29 18.08
C ALA A 89 4.41 -1.54 17.19
N PRO A 90 3.64 -1.44 16.09
CA PRO A 90 3.21 -2.60 15.32
C PRO A 90 4.39 -3.32 14.63
N SER A 91 5.48 -2.62 14.33
CA SER A 91 6.68 -3.21 13.74
C SER A 91 7.40 -4.20 14.67
N ARG A 92 7.24 -4.08 15.99
CA ARG A 92 7.89 -4.96 16.98
C ARG A 92 7.09 -6.24 17.22
N LYS A 93 5.82 -6.26 16.86
CA LYS A 93 4.89 -7.36 17.12
C LYS A 93 5.10 -8.54 16.18
N LYS A 94 4.75 -9.74 16.64
CA LYS A 94 4.70 -10.94 15.80
C LYS A 94 3.43 -10.93 14.94
N LYS A 95 3.41 -11.76 13.88
CA LYS A 95 2.27 -11.82 12.94
C LYS A 95 0.95 -12.10 13.67
N ASP A 96 0.95 -13.09 14.57
CA ASP A 96 -0.26 -13.52 15.28
C ASP A 96 -0.77 -12.45 16.26
N GLU A 97 0.14 -11.71 16.88
CA GLU A 97 -0.19 -10.61 17.77
C GLU A 97 -0.86 -9.46 17.00
N LEU A 98 -0.33 -9.12 15.81
CA LEU A 98 -0.95 -8.12 14.94
C LEU A 98 -2.37 -8.54 14.53
N VAL A 99 -2.56 -9.80 14.14
CA VAL A 99 -3.90 -10.33 13.80
C VAL A 99 -4.84 -10.22 14.99
N ARG A 100 -4.40 -10.60 16.20
CA ARG A 100 -5.21 -10.52 17.42
C ARG A 100 -5.62 -9.09 17.74
N GLU A 101 -4.70 -8.15 17.66
CA GLU A 101 -4.96 -6.74 17.96
C GLU A 101 -5.85 -6.06 16.93
N LEU A 102 -5.68 -6.37 15.65
CA LEU A 102 -6.55 -5.87 14.60
C LEU A 102 -7.98 -6.38 14.76
N ARG A 103 -8.15 -7.63 15.23
CA ARG A 103 -9.47 -8.19 15.58
C ARG A 103 -10.05 -7.56 16.85
N SER A 104 -9.25 -7.37 17.91
CA SER A 104 -9.72 -6.82 19.19
C SER A 104 -10.03 -5.33 19.10
N GLY A 105 -9.21 -4.55 18.37
CA GLY A 105 -9.43 -3.13 18.10
C GLY A 105 -10.76 -2.87 17.37
N HIS A 106 -11.15 -3.77 16.45
CA HIS A 106 -12.46 -3.70 15.82
C HIS A 106 -13.62 -3.89 16.82
N ARG A 107 -13.48 -4.80 17.79
CA ARG A 107 -14.50 -5.04 18.83
C ARG A 107 -14.65 -3.84 19.78
N ALA A 108 -13.55 -3.17 20.13
CA ALA A 108 -13.59 -1.96 20.96
C ALA A 108 -14.30 -0.79 20.24
N ALA A 109 -14.07 -0.63 18.93
CA ALA A 109 -14.80 0.35 18.12
C ALA A 109 -16.30 0.03 18.01
N ALA A 110 -16.66 -1.23 17.77
CA ALA A 110 -18.06 -1.66 17.64
C ALA A 110 -18.86 -1.58 18.95
N ARG A 111 -18.21 -1.74 20.11
CA ARG A 111 -18.85 -1.52 21.42
C ARG A 111 -19.19 -0.06 21.66
N ARG A 112 -18.30 0.87 21.31
CA ARG A 112 -18.53 2.33 21.46
C ARG A 112 -19.64 2.86 20.54
N SER A 113 -19.85 2.26 19.38
CA SER A 113 -20.92 2.67 18.46
C SER A 113 -22.30 2.14 18.83
N ARG A 114 -22.40 1.14 19.73
CA ARG A 114 -23.69 0.57 20.20
C ARG A 114 -24.21 1.23 21.47
N SER A 115 -23.41 2.07 22.14
CA SER A 115 -23.79 2.80 23.36
C SER A 115 -24.21 4.24 23.09
N ARG A 116 -24.53 4.58 21.85
CA ARG A 116 -25.14 5.84 21.40
C ARG A 116 -26.45 5.50 20.72
#